data_AF-A0A8T4TSC0-F1
#
_entry.id   AF-A0A8T4TSC0-F1
#
_cell.length_a   1.000
_cell.length_b   1.000
_cell.length_c   1.000
_cell.angle_alpha   90.00
_cell.angle_beta   90.00
_cell.angle_gamma   90.00
#
_symmetry.space_group_name_H-M   'P 1'
#
loop_
_entity.id
_entity.type
_entity.pdbx_description
1 polymer ?
#
loop_
_entity_poly.entity_id
_entity_poly.type
_entity_poly.pdbx_seq_one_letter_code
_entity_poly.pdbx_strand_id
1 'polypeptide(L)'
;MIKINLINKSNLLILLTFVILLSLFFAGTVEGALTTNLLSYWSYDSNANDNYGSIHGSASGATYTTTDCQLGGGCYSFGGDGDYISMSSSSLAITGSMSVSLWIKPTDTIDYQGLFFRGDLANSLSYVFAITDQGANDNYGYYNTNSNWKVFTDFIVDYGSWQHVVWTYDGTNMIVYKNNVASASQAATAPVSNLSHTNYVSATWAPPNTFWVQGTVDEVAVWNKALTAAEVSSLYNSGSGMNPLCGAGQYLSSDSCTNVGDGYYSPTNDPSRYACPSNSDTAGATTSDALSDCVGNAGYYNCQSGTCSVAGAGYYSPDNDNSRYACAAGYYCSTTTNSASTGNGQCTAGYYGSSTGQTAATCNGQCTAGYYCTAGSTSATQNVCGTGKYCPTGSSSATACPAGTYGSTTTLTTSACTGQCSAGYYGSSTSQTAATCNGACTVGYYCTAGSTSATQNTCTNKPLNSNYNSTSGTNSCGFACAGNLESKYGCATAGNNTNIHFLNNVSSYSNLTVKVGAKIYLNNSNLTISQLILDGSGDKIIINSGSFLIINRSN
;
A
#
# COMPACT_ATOMS: atom_id res chain seq x y z
N MET A 1 -40.46 16.39 44.58
CA MET A 1 -38.98 16.26 44.57
C MET A 1 -38.57 15.59 43.27
N ILE A 2 -38.23 16.38 42.25
CA ILE A 2 -37.71 15.87 40.97
C ILE A 2 -36.20 15.71 41.15
N LYS A 3 -35.71 14.46 41.10
CA LYS A 3 -34.27 14.15 41.13
C LYS A 3 -33.66 14.52 39.78
N ILE A 4 -32.94 15.65 39.73
CA ILE A 4 -32.06 15.98 38.62
C ILE A 4 -30.84 15.05 38.74
N ASN A 5 -30.72 14.11 37.80
CA ASN A 5 -29.55 13.25 37.70
C ASN A 5 -28.34 14.11 37.31
N LEU A 6 -27.39 14.26 38.23
CA LEU A 6 -26.10 14.88 37.98
C LEU A 6 -25.32 13.98 37.00
N ILE A 7 -25.21 14.42 35.75
CA ILE A 7 -24.33 13.83 34.76
C ILE A 7 -22.89 13.92 35.31
N ASN A 8 -22.20 12.78 35.42
CA ASN A 8 -20.86 12.69 35.97
C ASN A 8 -19.89 13.58 35.16
N LYS A 9 -18.95 14.28 35.81
CA LYS A 9 -18.05 15.27 35.16
C LYS A 9 -17.29 14.71 33.95
N SER A 10 -16.97 13.41 33.96
CA SER A 10 -16.33 12.73 32.84
C SER A 10 -17.23 12.63 31.60
N ASN A 11 -18.54 12.42 31.80
CA ASN A 11 -19.52 12.34 30.72
C ASN A 11 -19.86 13.73 30.16
N LEU A 12 -19.81 14.78 30.99
CA LEU A 12 -19.96 16.16 30.54
C LEU A 12 -18.78 16.61 29.68
N LEU A 13 -17.55 16.22 30.07
CA LEU A 13 -16.34 16.54 29.31
C LEU A 13 -16.30 15.81 27.95
N ILE A 14 -16.71 14.54 27.92
CA ILE A 14 -16.85 13.75 26.68
C ILE A 14 -17.94 14.34 25.78
N LEU A 15 -19.07 14.77 26.34
CA LEU A 15 -20.14 15.40 25.56
C LEU A 15 -19.69 16.76 24.99
N LEU A 16 -18.97 17.57 25.76
CA LEU A 16 -18.41 18.84 25.30
C LEU A 16 -17.33 18.64 24.23
N THR A 17 -16.43 17.68 24.38
CA THR A 17 -15.43 17.39 23.34
C THR A 17 -16.07 16.81 22.09
N PHE A 18 -17.12 15.99 22.21
CA PHE A 18 -17.86 15.46 21.07
C PHE A 18 -18.64 16.55 20.34
N VAL A 19 -19.26 17.49 21.06
CA VAL A 19 -19.95 18.65 20.46
C VAL A 19 -18.95 19.59 19.79
N ILE A 20 -17.77 19.84 20.40
CA ILE A 20 -16.70 20.65 19.82
C ILE A 20 -16.12 20.00 18.57
N LEU A 21 -15.81 18.69 18.62
CA LEU A 21 -15.34 17.92 17.46
C LEU A 21 -16.38 17.86 16.35
N LEU A 22 -17.67 17.70 16.68
CA LEU A 22 -18.76 17.72 15.70
C LEU A 22 -18.92 19.12 15.08
N SER A 23 -18.81 20.20 15.86
CA SER A 23 -18.84 21.57 15.33
C SER A 23 -17.64 21.92 14.44
N LEU A 24 -16.45 21.41 14.77
CA LEU A 24 -15.23 21.58 13.96
C LEU A 24 -15.30 20.76 12.66
N PHE A 25 -15.92 19.57 12.70
CA PHE A 25 -16.17 18.76 11.51
C PHE A 25 -17.19 19.41 10.57
N PHE A 26 -18.25 20.03 11.13
CA PHE A 26 -19.23 20.80 10.34
C PHE A 26 -18.62 22.06 9.72
N ALA A 27 -17.78 22.82 10.44
CA ALA A 27 -17.15 24.04 9.92
C ALA A 27 -16.31 23.77 8.65
N GLY A 28 -15.48 22.71 8.65
CA GLY A 28 -14.66 22.34 7.49
C GLY A 28 -15.45 21.86 6.26
N THR A 29 -16.67 21.35 6.45
CA THR A 29 -17.54 20.92 5.33
C THR A 29 -18.32 22.06 4.67
N VAL A 30 -18.51 23.19 5.35
CA VAL A 30 -19.39 24.28 4.87
C VAL A 30 -18.63 25.38 4.12
N GLU A 31 -17.37 25.67 4.47
CA GLU A 31 -16.55 26.62 3.69
C GLU A 31 -16.29 26.12 2.25
N GLY A 32 -16.04 24.82 2.06
CA GLY A 32 -15.94 24.21 0.72
C GLY A 32 -17.27 24.22 -0.06
N ALA A 33 -18.40 24.31 0.64
CA ALA A 33 -19.71 24.45 -0.01
C ALA A 33 -19.91 25.87 -0.57
N LEU A 34 -19.50 26.92 0.14
CA LEU A 34 -19.68 28.31 -0.28
C LEU A 34 -18.92 28.69 -1.55
N THR A 35 -17.83 28.00 -1.86
CA THR A 35 -17.00 28.29 -3.03
C THR A 35 -17.39 27.44 -4.24
N THR A 36 -18.14 26.37 -4.02
CA THR A 36 -18.74 25.58 -5.10
C THR A 36 -19.69 26.48 -5.90
N ASN A 37 -19.49 26.58 -7.21
CA ASN A 37 -20.33 27.37 -8.12
C ASN A 37 -20.37 28.89 -7.78
N LEU A 38 -19.38 29.38 -7.02
CA LEU A 38 -19.11 30.81 -6.90
C LEU A 38 -18.57 31.30 -8.25
N LEU A 39 -19.08 32.43 -8.74
CA LEU A 39 -18.64 33.04 -9.99
C LEU A 39 -17.73 34.24 -9.76
N SER A 40 -18.05 35.04 -8.74
CA SER A 40 -17.37 36.30 -8.46
C SER A 40 -17.60 36.70 -7.01
N TYR A 41 -16.59 37.30 -6.41
CA TYR A 41 -16.65 37.83 -5.05
C TYR A 41 -15.81 39.10 -4.96
N TRP A 42 -16.44 40.19 -4.56
CA TRP A 42 -15.81 41.47 -4.33
C TRP A 42 -15.88 41.78 -2.83
N SER A 43 -14.76 41.58 -2.13
CA SER A 43 -14.60 41.95 -0.72
C SER A 43 -14.69 43.46 -0.52
N TYR A 44 -14.25 44.24 -1.50
CA TYR A 44 -14.07 45.69 -1.39
C TYR A 44 -13.06 46.14 -0.33
N ASP A 45 -12.21 45.24 0.16
CA ASP A 45 -11.19 45.53 1.17
C ASP A 45 -10.12 46.54 0.73
N SER A 46 -9.98 46.76 -0.57
CA SER A 46 -9.03 47.73 -1.12
C SER A 46 -9.49 48.43 -2.39
N ASN A 47 -10.27 47.73 -3.22
CA ASN A 47 -10.75 48.20 -4.52
C ASN A 47 -11.91 47.32 -5.01
N ALA A 48 -12.47 47.68 -6.17
CA ALA A 48 -13.60 46.98 -6.79
C ALA A 48 -13.21 45.72 -7.61
N ASN A 49 -11.99 45.18 -7.46
CA ASN A 49 -11.59 43.98 -8.17
C ASN A 49 -12.26 42.74 -7.59
N ASP A 50 -12.64 41.82 -8.47
CA ASP A 50 -13.05 40.47 -8.09
C ASP A 50 -11.89 39.73 -7.42
N ASN A 51 -12.08 39.37 -6.16
CA ASN A 51 -11.11 38.65 -5.35
C ASN A 51 -11.13 37.14 -5.60
N TYR A 52 -12.19 36.60 -6.21
CA TYR A 52 -12.31 35.16 -6.52
C TYR A 52 -12.05 34.84 -8.00
N GLY A 53 -12.62 35.63 -8.90
CA GLY A 53 -12.54 35.46 -10.34
C GLY A 53 -11.78 36.58 -11.06
N SER A 54 -12.10 36.79 -12.34
CA SER A 54 -11.52 37.83 -13.19
C SER A 54 -12.53 38.91 -13.60
N ILE A 55 -13.69 38.96 -12.92
CA ILE A 55 -14.78 39.88 -13.25
C ILE A 55 -14.60 41.18 -12.44
N HIS A 56 -13.50 41.88 -12.68
CA HIS A 56 -13.20 43.10 -11.94
C HIS A 56 -14.26 44.20 -12.18
N GLY A 57 -14.66 44.85 -11.10
CA GLY A 57 -15.58 45.98 -11.12
C GLY A 57 -14.86 47.29 -11.43
N SER A 58 -15.60 48.23 -12.01
CA SER A 58 -15.15 49.60 -12.26
C SER A 58 -16.09 50.55 -11.55
N ALA A 59 -15.58 51.28 -10.56
CA ALA A 59 -16.34 52.26 -9.79
C ALA A 59 -16.50 53.56 -10.61
N SER A 60 -17.74 54.05 -10.67
CA SER A 60 -18.12 55.36 -11.20
C SER A 60 -18.80 56.12 -10.08
N GLY A 61 -18.22 57.24 -9.63
CA GLY A 61 -18.75 58.08 -8.54
C GLY A 61 -18.64 57.48 -7.14
N ALA A 62 -18.85 56.16 -7.00
CA ALA A 62 -18.70 55.42 -5.75
C ALA A 62 -17.29 55.60 -5.15
N THR A 63 -17.26 55.88 -3.85
CA THR A 63 -16.03 56.21 -3.10
C THR A 63 -15.60 55.05 -2.22
N TYR A 64 -14.37 54.56 -2.41
CA TYR A 64 -13.75 53.60 -1.51
C TYR A 64 -13.47 54.25 -0.14
N THR A 65 -13.78 53.53 0.94
CA THR A 65 -13.55 53.97 2.33
C THR A 65 -13.14 52.78 3.19
N THR A 66 -12.42 53.06 4.27
CA THR A 66 -12.07 52.09 5.33
C THR A 66 -12.83 52.35 6.63
N THR A 67 -13.73 53.33 6.62
CA THR A 67 -14.50 53.74 7.80
C THR A 67 -15.90 53.14 7.72
N ASP A 68 -16.32 52.50 8.81
CA ASP A 68 -17.68 51.99 8.99
C ASP A 68 -18.09 50.95 7.92
N CYS A 69 -17.13 50.07 7.60
CA CYS A 69 -17.27 48.88 6.77
C CYS A 69 -17.68 47.67 7.62
N GLN A 70 -18.37 46.70 7.01
CA GLN A 70 -19.03 45.65 7.76
C GLN A 70 -18.08 44.50 8.09
N LEU A 71 -17.32 44.06 7.10
CA LEU A 71 -16.31 43.02 7.22
C LEU A 71 -15.01 43.50 6.58
N GLY A 72 -13.88 42.93 7.01
CA GLY A 72 -12.59 43.25 6.40
C GLY A 72 -12.07 44.69 6.66
N GLY A 73 -11.30 45.20 5.71
CA GLY A 73 -10.53 46.45 5.80
C GLY A 73 -11.09 47.62 5.01
N GLY A 74 -12.08 47.40 4.14
CA GLY A 74 -12.59 48.42 3.22
C GLY A 74 -13.98 48.10 2.68
N CYS A 75 -14.64 49.10 2.10
CA CYS A 75 -15.96 49.00 1.49
C CYS A 75 -16.19 50.19 0.54
N TYR A 76 -17.31 50.18 -0.20
CA TYR A 76 -17.68 51.32 -1.06
C TYR A 76 -18.89 52.08 -0.51
N SER A 77 -18.74 53.41 -0.48
CA SER A 77 -19.80 54.38 -0.19
C SER A 77 -20.37 54.94 -1.49
N PHE A 78 -21.69 54.99 -1.57
CA PHE A 78 -22.48 55.49 -2.68
C PHE A 78 -23.26 56.71 -2.17
N GLY A 79 -22.98 57.89 -2.71
CA GLY A 79 -23.62 59.16 -2.35
C GLY A 79 -24.99 59.38 -2.97
N GLY A 80 -25.43 58.47 -3.84
CA GLY A 80 -26.58 58.67 -4.71
C GLY A 80 -26.23 59.57 -5.91
N ASP A 81 -26.97 59.41 -7.01
CA ASP A 81 -26.78 60.13 -8.29
C ASP A 81 -25.52 59.75 -9.08
N GLY A 82 -25.60 58.66 -9.85
CA GLY A 82 -24.54 58.23 -10.78
C GLY A 82 -23.45 57.36 -10.16
N ASP A 83 -23.61 57.03 -8.87
CA ASP A 83 -22.69 56.18 -8.11
C ASP A 83 -23.00 54.69 -8.29
N TYR A 84 -22.10 53.97 -8.95
CA TYR A 84 -22.22 52.53 -9.19
C TYR A 84 -20.86 51.84 -9.34
N ILE A 85 -20.87 50.51 -9.25
CA ILE A 85 -19.76 49.66 -9.71
C ILE A 85 -20.27 48.83 -10.87
N SER A 86 -19.65 48.95 -12.05
CA SER A 86 -20.00 48.17 -13.24
C SER A 86 -19.04 47.02 -13.49
N MET A 87 -19.55 45.89 -13.95
CA MET A 87 -18.77 44.73 -14.42
C MET A 87 -18.72 44.71 -15.96
N SER A 88 -17.89 43.86 -16.58
CA SER A 88 -17.86 43.76 -18.05
C SER A 88 -19.20 43.25 -18.61
N SER A 89 -19.65 43.76 -19.76
CA SER A 89 -20.96 43.45 -20.34
C SER A 89 -21.17 41.99 -20.75
N SER A 90 -20.09 41.22 -20.92
CA SER A 90 -20.12 39.79 -21.20
C SER A 90 -20.08 38.91 -19.94
N SER A 91 -19.91 39.49 -18.76
CA SER A 91 -19.81 38.76 -17.49
C SER A 91 -21.17 38.48 -16.84
N LEU A 92 -21.21 37.46 -15.96
CA LEU A 92 -22.36 37.07 -15.12
C LEU A 92 -23.71 36.98 -15.87
N ALA A 93 -23.68 36.48 -17.10
CA ALA A 93 -24.88 36.22 -17.88
C ALA A 93 -25.52 34.87 -17.48
N ILE A 94 -26.08 34.84 -16.26
CA ILE A 94 -26.62 33.62 -15.63
C ILE A 94 -28.06 33.40 -16.11
N THR A 95 -28.37 32.21 -16.60
CA THR A 95 -29.70 31.82 -17.12
C THR A 95 -30.40 30.74 -16.29
N GLY A 96 -29.67 30.11 -15.38
CA GLY A 96 -30.15 29.04 -14.50
C GLY A 96 -30.38 29.51 -13.07
N SER A 97 -30.18 28.61 -12.11
CA SER A 97 -30.17 28.97 -10.69
C SER A 97 -29.08 29.98 -10.39
N MET A 98 -29.34 30.92 -9.48
CA MET A 98 -28.37 31.92 -9.07
C MET A 98 -28.57 32.37 -7.64
N SER A 99 -27.51 32.91 -7.06
CA SER A 99 -27.59 33.66 -5.81
C SER A 99 -26.76 34.92 -5.89
N VAL A 100 -27.22 35.97 -5.21
CA VAL A 100 -26.47 37.21 -4.99
C VAL A 100 -26.50 37.50 -3.50
N SER A 101 -25.34 37.76 -2.91
CA SER A 101 -25.17 38.15 -1.51
C SER A 101 -24.48 39.50 -1.47
N LEU A 102 -24.87 40.35 -0.52
CA LEU A 102 -24.13 41.56 -0.16
C LEU A 102 -24.48 41.98 1.26
N TRP A 103 -23.55 42.70 1.90
CA TRP A 103 -23.85 43.51 3.07
C TRP A 103 -24.16 44.94 2.62
N ILE A 104 -25.17 45.56 3.22
CA ILE A 104 -25.55 46.94 2.90
C ILE A 104 -26.00 47.71 4.14
N LYS A 105 -25.64 48.99 4.19
CA LYS A 105 -26.18 49.98 5.12
C LYS A 105 -26.75 51.15 4.33
N PRO A 106 -28.03 51.08 3.93
CA PRO A 106 -28.69 52.16 3.19
C PRO A 106 -28.95 53.34 4.13
N THR A 107 -28.81 54.58 3.65
CA THR A 107 -28.98 55.79 4.47
C THR A 107 -30.17 56.66 4.05
N ASP A 108 -30.64 56.51 2.81
CA ASP A 108 -31.71 57.34 2.27
C ASP A 108 -32.99 56.56 2.05
N THR A 109 -34.12 57.20 2.33
CA THR A 109 -35.47 56.68 2.20
C THR A 109 -36.06 57.00 0.82
N ILE A 110 -35.23 57.24 -0.20
CA ILE A 110 -35.73 57.47 -1.57
C ILE A 110 -36.41 56.21 -2.07
N ASP A 111 -37.56 56.42 -2.72
CA ASP A 111 -38.33 55.38 -3.39
C ASP A 111 -37.47 54.67 -4.44
N TYR A 112 -37.34 53.36 -4.27
CA TYR A 112 -36.67 52.42 -5.18
C TYR A 112 -35.15 52.58 -5.32
N GLN A 113 -34.35 51.56 -5.00
CA GLN A 113 -32.88 51.59 -5.11
C GLN A 113 -32.36 50.25 -5.63
N GLY A 114 -31.59 50.27 -6.73
CA GLY A 114 -31.07 49.05 -7.35
C GLY A 114 -29.80 48.54 -6.67
N LEU A 115 -29.88 47.39 -5.99
CA LEU A 115 -28.75 46.82 -5.25
C LEU A 115 -27.81 46.05 -6.17
N PHE A 116 -28.39 45.15 -6.97
CA PHE A 116 -27.68 44.39 -8.00
C PHE A 116 -28.55 44.30 -9.26
N PHE A 117 -28.06 44.84 -10.36
CA PHE A 117 -28.85 45.09 -11.56
C PHE A 117 -28.14 44.55 -12.79
N ARG A 118 -28.92 43.95 -13.69
CA ARG A 118 -28.49 43.66 -15.05
C ARG A 118 -29.37 44.38 -16.05
N GLY A 119 -28.78 45.23 -16.87
CA GLY A 119 -29.47 45.98 -17.91
C GLY A 119 -28.56 46.99 -18.59
N ASP A 120 -29.14 48.07 -19.09
CA ASP A 120 -28.44 49.30 -19.42
C ASP A 120 -28.99 50.46 -18.59
N LEU A 121 -28.18 51.51 -18.42
CA LEU A 121 -28.56 52.67 -17.62
C LEU A 121 -29.46 53.67 -18.38
N ALA A 122 -29.94 53.30 -19.56
CA ALA A 122 -30.62 54.22 -20.48
C ALA A 122 -32.10 53.91 -20.64
N ASN A 123 -32.45 52.65 -20.97
CA ASN A 123 -33.83 52.26 -21.27
C ASN A 123 -34.15 50.75 -21.15
N SER A 124 -33.26 49.92 -20.61
CA SER A 124 -33.48 48.47 -20.59
C SER A 124 -33.05 47.82 -19.30
N LEU A 125 -33.91 46.94 -18.78
CA LEU A 125 -33.66 46.10 -17.63
C LEU A 125 -33.82 44.63 -18.03
N SER A 126 -32.95 43.76 -17.53
CA SER A 126 -33.15 42.31 -17.54
C SER A 126 -33.69 41.86 -16.19
N TYR A 127 -32.95 42.18 -15.13
CA TYR A 127 -33.42 41.98 -13.77
C TYR A 127 -32.76 42.96 -12.81
N VAL A 128 -33.39 43.17 -11.66
CA VAL A 128 -32.81 43.90 -10.54
C VAL A 128 -33.24 43.27 -9.22
N PHE A 129 -32.29 43.19 -8.30
CA PHE A 129 -32.54 43.08 -6.87
C PHE A 129 -32.50 44.48 -6.27
N ALA A 130 -33.58 44.90 -5.62
CA ALA A 130 -33.79 46.28 -5.24
C ALA A 130 -34.34 46.43 -3.81
N ILE A 131 -34.10 47.59 -3.22
CA ILE A 131 -35.02 48.15 -2.23
C ILE A 131 -36.20 48.74 -2.99
N THR A 132 -37.42 48.48 -2.55
CA THR A 132 -38.65 48.91 -3.22
C THR A 132 -39.62 49.54 -2.23
N ASP A 133 -40.45 50.44 -2.72
CA ASP A 133 -41.51 51.15 -2.00
C ASP A 133 -42.85 50.37 -1.97
N GLN A 134 -42.82 49.10 -2.38
CA GLN A 134 -44.02 48.32 -2.65
C GLN A 134 -44.57 47.72 -1.36
N GLY A 135 -45.50 48.41 -0.73
CA GLY A 135 -46.17 47.94 0.49
C GLY A 135 -46.43 49.07 1.48
N ALA A 136 -46.49 48.73 2.77
CA ALA A 136 -46.64 49.73 3.84
C ALA A 136 -45.30 50.34 4.29
N ASN A 137 -44.18 49.68 4.00
CA ASN A 137 -42.82 50.11 4.31
C ASN A 137 -41.90 49.67 3.16
N ASP A 138 -40.75 50.34 3.03
CA ASP A 138 -39.71 49.92 2.10
C ASP A 138 -39.22 48.51 2.41
N ASN A 139 -39.06 47.71 1.37
CA ASN A 139 -38.71 46.30 1.47
C ASN A 139 -37.72 45.85 0.40
N TYR A 140 -37.28 44.59 0.48
CA TYR A 140 -36.42 43.99 -0.53
C TYR A 140 -37.24 43.24 -1.57
N GLY A 141 -36.88 43.41 -2.84
CA GLY A 141 -37.61 42.80 -3.94
C GLY A 141 -36.74 42.45 -5.15
N TYR A 142 -37.37 41.75 -6.08
CA TYR A 142 -36.83 41.43 -7.39
C TYR A 142 -37.82 41.87 -8.46
N TYR A 143 -37.27 42.41 -9.55
CA TYR A 143 -38.03 42.81 -10.72
C TYR A 143 -37.36 42.33 -12.00
N ASN A 144 -38.18 41.88 -12.95
CA ASN A 144 -37.77 41.52 -14.31
C ASN A 144 -38.80 42.02 -15.33
N THR A 145 -38.39 42.97 -16.18
CA THR A 145 -39.22 43.60 -17.22
C THR A 145 -39.47 42.73 -18.44
N ASN A 146 -38.58 41.78 -18.76
CA ASN A 146 -38.76 40.89 -19.91
C ASN A 146 -40.00 40.01 -19.77
N SER A 147 -40.49 39.83 -18.55
CA SER A 147 -41.71 39.07 -18.26
C SER A 147 -42.63 39.79 -17.27
N ASN A 148 -42.34 41.06 -16.94
CA ASN A 148 -43.07 41.90 -15.97
C ASN A 148 -43.31 41.24 -14.61
N TRP A 149 -42.40 40.37 -14.15
CA TRP A 149 -42.51 39.67 -12.87
C TRP A 149 -41.93 40.49 -11.72
N LYS A 150 -42.60 40.39 -10.57
CA LYS A 150 -42.27 41.10 -9.34
C LYS A 150 -42.35 40.14 -8.16
N VAL A 151 -41.32 40.14 -7.32
CA VAL A 151 -41.31 39.44 -6.02
C VAL A 151 -40.95 40.47 -4.96
N PHE A 152 -41.79 40.57 -3.91
CA PHE A 152 -41.58 41.49 -2.80
C PHE A 152 -41.58 40.73 -1.48
N THR A 153 -40.82 41.23 -0.51
CA THR A 153 -40.75 40.64 0.83
C THR A 153 -41.52 41.50 1.83
N ASP A 154 -41.77 40.95 3.01
CA ASP A 154 -42.28 41.67 4.18
C ASP A 154 -41.15 42.22 5.07
N PHE A 155 -39.88 42.05 4.66
CA PHE A 155 -38.74 42.60 5.36
C PHE A 155 -38.70 44.11 5.23
N ILE A 156 -38.84 44.81 6.35
CA ILE A 156 -38.67 46.26 6.44
C ILE A 156 -37.18 46.59 6.33
N VAL A 157 -36.81 47.64 5.59
CA VAL A 157 -35.41 48.11 5.49
C VAL A 157 -35.00 48.86 6.76
N ASP A 158 -33.87 48.47 7.38
CA ASP A 158 -33.31 49.17 8.54
C ASP A 158 -32.29 50.24 8.11
N TYR A 159 -32.76 51.46 7.86
CA TYR A 159 -31.89 52.57 7.45
C TYR A 159 -30.84 52.91 8.53
N GLY A 160 -29.62 53.22 8.07
CA GLY A 160 -28.47 53.52 8.92
C GLY A 160 -27.86 52.30 9.63
N SER A 161 -28.36 51.08 9.38
CA SER A 161 -27.85 49.84 9.97
C SER A 161 -27.40 48.84 8.92
N TRP A 162 -26.29 48.14 9.20
CA TRP A 162 -25.79 47.06 8.35
C TRP A 162 -26.75 45.88 8.34
N GLN A 163 -27.04 45.38 7.13
CA GLN A 163 -27.93 44.27 6.87
C GLN A 163 -27.29 43.36 5.83
N HIS A 164 -27.30 42.05 6.11
CA HIS A 164 -26.90 41.04 5.14
C HIS A 164 -28.11 40.64 4.33
N VAL A 165 -28.04 40.80 3.01
CA VAL A 165 -29.15 40.49 2.11
C VAL A 165 -28.70 39.50 1.05
N VAL A 166 -29.44 38.39 0.93
CA VAL A 166 -29.15 37.33 -0.04
C VAL A 166 -30.39 37.00 -0.84
N TRP A 167 -30.29 37.04 -2.17
CA TRP A 167 -31.31 36.51 -3.07
C TRP A 167 -30.87 35.16 -3.59
N THR A 168 -31.77 34.18 -3.56
CA THR A 168 -31.55 32.86 -4.11
C THR A 168 -32.67 32.53 -5.09
N TYR A 169 -32.33 31.98 -6.24
CA TYR A 169 -33.26 31.51 -7.25
C TYR A 169 -32.88 30.10 -7.68
N ASP A 170 -33.76 29.13 -7.47
CA ASP A 170 -33.50 27.71 -7.72
C ASP A 170 -33.85 27.23 -9.14
N GLY A 171 -34.35 28.13 -9.99
CA GLY A 171 -34.89 27.79 -11.31
C GLY A 171 -36.42 27.82 -11.37
N THR A 172 -37.10 27.91 -10.22
CA THR A 172 -38.57 27.96 -10.11
C THR A 172 -39.04 29.00 -9.08
N ASN A 173 -38.36 29.07 -7.94
CA ASN A 173 -38.75 29.92 -6.82
C ASN A 173 -37.57 30.79 -6.38
N MET A 174 -37.94 31.91 -5.76
CA MET A 174 -37.00 32.82 -5.15
C MET A 174 -37.23 32.90 -3.65
N ILE A 175 -36.14 32.99 -2.91
CA ILE A 175 -36.12 33.29 -1.48
C ILE A 175 -35.12 34.43 -1.27
N VAL A 176 -35.58 35.45 -0.56
CA VAL A 176 -34.73 36.53 -0.04
C VAL A 176 -34.45 36.24 1.42
N TYR A 177 -33.20 36.44 1.84
CA TYR A 177 -32.79 36.38 3.22
C TYR A 177 -32.35 37.75 3.69
N LYS A 178 -32.76 38.15 4.89
CA LYS A 178 -32.27 39.34 5.60
C LYS A 178 -31.72 38.89 6.94
N ASN A 179 -30.44 39.17 7.22
CA ASN A 179 -29.78 38.81 8.49
C ASN A 179 -30.03 37.35 8.90
N ASN A 180 -29.82 36.42 7.95
CA ASN A 180 -30.05 34.97 8.09
C ASN A 180 -31.52 34.53 8.31
N VAL A 181 -32.50 35.42 8.16
CA VAL A 181 -33.92 35.09 8.20
C VAL A 181 -34.46 34.98 6.77
N ALA A 182 -35.11 33.87 6.43
CA ALA A 182 -35.69 33.64 5.11
C ALA A 182 -37.09 34.25 4.99
N SER A 183 -37.38 34.88 3.86
CA SER A 183 -38.75 35.23 3.44
C SER A 183 -39.53 33.99 3.00
N ALA A 184 -40.84 34.15 2.78
CA ALA A 184 -41.63 33.12 2.11
C ALA A 184 -41.10 32.84 0.70
N SER A 185 -41.03 31.56 0.33
CA SER A 185 -40.68 31.16 -1.03
C SER A 185 -41.78 31.59 -2.01
N GLN A 186 -41.37 32.27 -3.07
CA GLN A 186 -42.28 32.83 -4.07
C GLN A 186 -41.88 32.35 -5.47
N ALA A 187 -42.88 31.97 -6.27
CA ALA A 187 -42.65 31.60 -7.66
C ALA A 187 -42.06 32.79 -8.42
N ALA A 188 -41.01 32.53 -9.20
CA ALA A 188 -40.35 33.53 -9.99
C ALA A 188 -39.95 32.92 -11.33
N THR A 189 -39.84 33.76 -12.36
CA THR A 189 -39.27 33.34 -13.63
C THR A 189 -37.78 33.58 -13.63
N ALA A 190 -37.07 32.79 -14.46
CA ALA A 190 -35.63 32.88 -14.53
C ALA A 190 -35.17 34.31 -14.90
N PRO A 191 -34.03 34.75 -14.34
CA PRO A 191 -33.32 35.92 -14.84
C PRO A 191 -32.86 35.60 -16.28
N VAL A 192 -33.54 36.15 -17.28
CA VAL A 192 -33.38 35.84 -18.73
C VAL A 192 -33.53 37.16 -19.50
N SER A 193 -32.90 37.46 -20.65
CA SER A 193 -32.15 36.68 -21.66
C SER A 193 -31.05 37.48 -22.35
N ASN A 194 -30.97 38.80 -22.18
CA ASN A 194 -30.07 39.59 -23.01
C ASN A 194 -28.65 39.58 -22.43
N LEU A 195 -27.84 38.71 -23.03
CA LEU A 195 -26.44 38.47 -22.68
C LEU A 195 -25.54 39.68 -22.98
N SER A 196 -26.03 40.71 -23.68
CA SER A 196 -25.26 41.93 -23.96
C SER A 196 -25.38 43.01 -22.88
N HIS A 197 -26.28 42.86 -21.89
CA HIS A 197 -26.43 43.82 -20.80
C HIS A 197 -25.30 43.75 -19.78
N THR A 198 -25.07 44.87 -19.11
CA THR A 198 -24.02 45.00 -18.09
C THR A 198 -24.59 44.73 -16.70
N ASN A 199 -23.77 44.18 -15.80
CA ASN A 199 -24.12 44.07 -14.38
C ASN A 199 -23.57 45.27 -13.61
N TYR A 200 -24.34 45.70 -12.62
CA TYR A 200 -24.03 46.84 -11.78
C TYR A 200 -24.36 46.52 -10.32
N VAL A 201 -23.53 47.02 -9.40
CA VAL A 201 -23.87 47.19 -7.98
C VAL A 201 -24.21 48.66 -7.76
N SER A 202 -25.26 48.92 -6.98
CA SER A 202 -25.83 50.26 -6.78
C SER A 202 -26.22 50.91 -8.11
N ALA A 203 -27.19 50.35 -8.83
CA ALA A 203 -27.77 50.99 -10.02
C ALA A 203 -29.07 50.30 -10.40
N THR A 204 -30.02 51.02 -10.97
CA THR A 204 -31.09 50.42 -11.76
C THR A 204 -31.74 51.47 -12.64
N TRP A 205 -32.15 51.08 -13.83
CA TRP A 205 -33.07 51.87 -14.63
C TRP A 205 -34.51 51.39 -14.40
N ALA A 206 -35.37 52.29 -13.92
CA ALA A 206 -36.81 52.07 -13.84
C ALA A 206 -37.53 53.32 -14.40
N PRO A 207 -38.21 53.22 -15.55
CA PRO A 207 -38.71 54.40 -16.27
C PRO A 207 -39.62 55.26 -15.36
N PRO A 208 -39.44 56.60 -15.35
CA PRO A 208 -38.59 57.39 -16.24
C PRO A 208 -37.14 57.61 -15.75
N ASN A 209 -36.74 57.09 -14.59
CA ASN A 209 -35.52 57.52 -13.88
C ASN A 209 -34.53 56.36 -13.66
N THR A 210 -33.28 56.73 -13.39
CA THR A 210 -32.27 55.80 -12.89
C THR A 210 -32.15 56.00 -11.38
N PHE A 211 -32.20 54.91 -10.63
CA PHE A 211 -32.15 54.91 -9.18
C PHE A 211 -30.86 54.28 -8.69
N TRP A 212 -30.28 54.87 -7.65
CA TRP A 212 -28.97 54.52 -7.11
C TRP A 212 -29.13 54.23 -5.62
N VAL A 213 -28.25 53.41 -5.07
CA VAL A 213 -28.18 53.27 -3.62
C VAL A 213 -27.53 54.54 -3.07
N GLN A 214 -28.07 55.04 -1.96
CA GLN A 214 -27.33 55.94 -1.09
C GLN A 214 -27.05 55.20 0.22
N GLY A 215 -25.77 54.98 0.50
CA GLY A 215 -25.29 54.17 1.62
C GLY A 215 -23.97 53.46 1.35
N THR A 216 -23.63 52.48 2.18
CA THR A 216 -22.40 51.68 2.02
C THR A 216 -22.72 50.23 1.67
N VAL A 217 -21.95 49.64 0.77
CA VAL A 217 -22.06 48.23 0.36
C VAL A 217 -20.72 47.54 0.55
N ASP A 218 -20.80 46.29 0.97
CA ASP A 218 -19.64 45.46 1.29
C ASP A 218 -19.90 44.00 0.87
N GLU A 219 -18.83 43.22 0.65
CA GLU A 219 -18.90 41.75 0.55
C GLU A 219 -19.88 41.21 -0.51
N VAL A 220 -19.79 41.72 -1.74
CA VAL A 220 -20.70 41.34 -2.83
C VAL A 220 -20.25 40.02 -3.45
N ALA A 221 -21.15 39.05 -3.57
CA ALA A 221 -20.83 37.73 -4.13
C ALA A 221 -21.95 37.19 -5.01
N VAL A 222 -21.58 36.45 -6.06
CA VAL A 222 -22.52 35.91 -7.05
C VAL A 222 -22.21 34.45 -7.37
N TRP A 223 -23.24 33.61 -7.37
CA TRP A 223 -23.16 32.17 -7.67
C TRP A 223 -24.05 31.79 -8.85
N ASN A 224 -23.68 30.75 -9.62
CA ASN A 224 -24.59 30.04 -10.53
C ASN A 224 -25.31 28.85 -9.84
N LYS A 225 -25.62 29.00 -8.55
CA LYS A 225 -26.45 28.08 -7.77
C LYS A 225 -27.37 28.83 -6.84
N ALA A 226 -28.48 28.21 -6.44
CA ALA A 226 -29.24 28.66 -5.27
C ALA A 226 -28.51 28.23 -3.99
N LEU A 227 -28.17 29.19 -3.13
CA LEU A 227 -27.62 28.90 -1.81
C LEU A 227 -28.70 28.30 -0.91
N THR A 228 -28.31 27.31 -0.13
CA THR A 228 -29.14 26.71 0.92
C THR A 228 -29.19 27.61 2.15
N ALA A 229 -30.20 27.43 3.01
CA ALA A 229 -30.29 28.16 4.27
C ALA A 229 -29.06 27.95 5.17
N ALA A 230 -28.42 26.77 5.12
CA ALA A 230 -27.19 26.50 5.86
C ALA A 230 -26.00 27.31 5.32
N GLU A 231 -25.87 27.40 4.00
CA GLU A 231 -24.83 28.23 3.36
C GLU A 231 -25.04 29.71 3.64
N VAL A 232 -26.29 30.21 3.56
CA VAL A 232 -26.62 31.59 3.96
C VAL A 232 -26.29 31.84 5.43
N SER A 233 -26.62 30.89 6.30
CA SER A 233 -26.26 30.98 7.72
C SER A 233 -24.76 31.04 7.94
N SER A 234 -23.96 30.34 7.13
CA SER A 234 -22.52 30.42 7.21
C SER A 234 -21.97 31.75 6.70
N LEU A 235 -22.52 32.30 5.60
CA LEU A 235 -22.15 33.65 5.13
C LEU A 235 -22.44 34.73 6.17
N TYR A 236 -23.57 34.62 6.87
CA TYR A 236 -23.95 35.60 7.90
C TYR A 236 -23.10 35.50 9.17
N ASN A 237 -22.83 34.27 9.63
CA ASN A 237 -22.18 34.04 10.92
C ASN A 237 -20.65 33.94 10.84
N SER A 238 -20.04 33.99 9.65
CA SER A 238 -18.58 33.85 9.48
C SER A 238 -17.80 34.90 10.29
N GLY A 239 -18.36 36.11 10.47
CA GLY A 239 -17.72 37.21 11.18
C GLY A 239 -16.49 37.78 10.47
N SER A 240 -16.19 37.29 9.27
CA SER A 240 -15.17 37.74 8.34
C SER A 240 -15.72 37.61 6.92
N GLY A 241 -15.17 38.38 5.98
CA GLY A 241 -15.48 38.22 4.56
C GLY A 241 -15.21 36.80 4.07
N MET A 242 -15.79 36.45 2.92
CA MET A 242 -15.47 35.15 2.32
C MET A 242 -13.99 35.10 1.98
N ASN A 243 -13.30 34.01 2.32
CA ASN A 243 -11.94 33.82 1.85
C ASN A 243 -11.99 33.34 0.38
N PRO A 244 -11.61 34.17 -0.61
CA PRO A 244 -11.54 33.71 -1.99
C PRO A 244 -10.46 32.63 -2.04
N LEU A 245 -10.83 31.43 -2.49
CA LEU A 245 -9.91 30.30 -2.49
C LEU A 245 -8.71 30.62 -3.38
N CYS A 246 -7.59 31.00 -2.77
CA CYS A 246 -6.32 30.79 -3.40
C CYS A 246 -6.13 29.28 -3.54
N GLY A 247 -5.87 28.86 -4.78
CA GLY A 247 -5.60 27.46 -5.06
C GLY A 247 -4.40 26.97 -4.26
N ALA A 248 -4.36 25.68 -3.99
CA ALA A 248 -3.17 24.93 -3.59
C ALA A 248 -1.85 25.58 -4.10
N GLY A 249 -1.02 26.13 -3.20
CA GLY A 249 0.25 26.81 -3.54
C GLY A 249 0.16 28.31 -3.83
N GLN A 250 -0.96 28.95 -3.53
CA GLN A 250 -1.18 30.40 -3.69
C GLN A 250 -1.61 31.03 -2.37
N TYR A 251 -1.17 32.25 -2.11
CA TYR A 251 -1.54 33.06 -0.94
C TYR A 251 -2.16 34.37 -1.40
N LEU A 252 -2.96 35.01 -0.54
CA LEU A 252 -3.58 36.29 -0.85
C LEU A 252 -2.55 37.40 -0.63
N SER A 253 -1.98 37.91 -1.73
CA SER A 253 -1.12 39.09 -1.71
C SER A 253 -1.89 40.26 -2.26
N SER A 254 -2.21 41.25 -1.40
CA SER A 254 -2.81 42.52 -1.82
C SER A 254 -3.93 42.29 -2.84
N ASP A 255 -4.89 41.44 -2.45
CA ASP A 255 -6.18 41.21 -3.13
C ASP A 255 -6.15 40.32 -4.37
N SER A 256 -5.03 39.64 -4.64
CA SER A 256 -4.95 38.61 -5.68
C SER A 256 -4.18 37.39 -5.22
N CYS A 257 -4.62 36.21 -5.67
CA CYS A 257 -3.92 34.96 -5.38
C CYS A 257 -2.58 34.93 -6.12
N THR A 258 -1.51 34.98 -5.34
CA THR A 258 -0.13 35.00 -5.81
C THR A 258 0.54 33.69 -5.46
N ASN A 259 1.38 33.16 -6.36
CA ASN A 259 2.17 31.98 -6.04
C ASN A 259 3.11 32.27 -4.86
N VAL A 260 3.15 31.38 -3.88
CA VAL A 260 3.94 31.51 -2.65
C VAL A 260 5.44 31.71 -2.89
N GLY A 261 5.94 31.25 -4.05
CA GLY A 261 7.34 31.31 -4.44
C GLY A 261 8.20 30.28 -3.71
N ASP A 262 9.47 30.17 -4.12
CA ASP A 262 10.40 29.18 -3.56
C ASP A 262 10.61 29.36 -2.05
N GLY A 263 10.57 28.25 -1.31
CA GLY A 263 10.77 28.23 0.15
C GLY A 263 9.56 28.65 0.97
N TYR A 264 8.36 28.71 0.39
CA TYR A 264 7.11 29.03 1.08
C TYR A 264 5.95 28.16 0.59
N TYR A 265 4.92 27.99 1.41
CA TYR A 265 3.71 27.24 1.07
C TYR A 265 2.43 27.92 1.58
N SER A 266 1.30 27.52 1.01
CA SER A 266 -0.05 27.96 1.41
C SER A 266 -1.02 26.78 1.22
N PRO A 267 -1.64 26.26 2.29
CA PRO A 267 -2.66 25.21 2.21
C PRO A 267 -3.85 25.60 1.31
N THR A 268 -4.54 24.59 0.76
CA THR A 268 -5.80 24.82 0.02
C THR A 268 -6.81 25.50 0.94
N ASN A 269 -7.37 26.63 0.51
CA ASN A 269 -8.30 27.48 1.28
C ASN A 269 -7.67 28.26 2.46
N ASP A 270 -6.34 28.39 2.52
CA ASP A 270 -5.64 29.27 3.45
C ASP A 270 -5.05 30.47 2.67
N PRO A 271 -5.29 31.73 3.07
CA PRO A 271 -4.76 32.88 2.36
C PRO A 271 -3.34 33.26 2.81
N SER A 272 -2.75 32.53 3.76
CA SER A 272 -1.51 32.88 4.43
C SER A 272 -0.28 32.26 3.77
N ARG A 273 0.83 33.01 3.77
CA ARG A 273 2.12 32.53 3.28
C ARG A 273 2.98 32.04 4.44
N TYR A 274 3.29 30.75 4.45
CA TYR A 274 4.14 30.13 5.47
C TYR A 274 5.54 29.88 4.93
N ALA A 275 6.57 30.24 5.70
CA ALA A 275 7.96 29.88 5.36
C ALA A 275 8.17 28.38 5.52
N CYS A 276 8.79 27.76 4.52
CA CYS A 276 9.31 26.40 4.65
C CYS A 276 10.42 26.39 5.72
N PRO A 277 10.52 25.35 6.57
CA PRO A 277 11.60 25.21 7.55
C PRO A 277 12.99 25.24 6.91
N SER A 278 13.98 25.68 7.70
CA SER A 278 15.37 25.96 7.29
C SER A 278 16.18 24.70 6.92
N ASN A 279 15.81 24.01 5.84
CA ASN A 279 16.54 22.90 5.21
C ASN A 279 16.01 22.52 3.81
N SER A 280 15.13 23.34 3.21
CA SER A 280 14.63 23.15 1.84
C SER A 280 15.62 23.72 0.82
N ASP A 281 16.55 22.92 0.31
CA ASP A 281 17.45 23.35 -0.75
C ASP A 281 17.32 22.40 -1.95
N THR A 282 16.65 22.85 -3.02
CA THR A 282 17.13 22.82 -4.41
C THR A 282 16.04 23.21 -5.41
N ALA A 283 16.43 24.06 -6.36
CA ALA A 283 15.65 24.44 -7.53
C ALA A 283 15.28 23.20 -8.36
N GLY A 284 13.97 22.99 -8.56
CA GLY A 284 13.44 21.98 -9.48
C GLY A 284 12.89 20.69 -8.87
N ALA A 285 12.85 20.54 -7.54
CA ALA A 285 12.18 19.42 -6.88
C ALA A 285 10.69 19.75 -6.62
N THR A 286 9.79 18.93 -7.16
CA THR A 286 8.32 19.09 -7.06
C THR A 286 7.72 18.64 -5.72
N THR A 287 8.50 18.42 -4.65
CA THR A 287 8.00 17.95 -3.33
C THR A 287 8.96 18.35 -2.18
N SER A 288 8.45 19.00 -1.11
CA SER A 288 9.21 19.46 0.08
C SER A 288 8.29 19.65 1.30
N ASP A 289 8.45 18.92 2.40
CA ASP A 289 7.41 18.87 3.45
C ASP A 289 7.93 18.92 4.90
N ALA A 290 7.14 19.50 5.78
CA ALA A 290 7.02 19.04 7.16
C ALA A 290 5.62 19.33 7.75
N LEU A 291 4.80 18.28 7.89
CA LEU A 291 3.89 18.07 9.02
C LEU A 291 4.20 16.64 9.45
N SER A 292 4.82 16.47 10.62
CA SER A 292 5.35 15.22 11.17
C SER A 292 4.79 13.97 10.48
N ASP A 293 5.65 13.22 9.78
CA ASP A 293 5.47 11.80 9.46
C ASP A 293 4.02 11.33 9.53
N CYS A 294 3.31 11.17 8.40
CA CYS A 294 1.92 10.68 8.38
C CYS A 294 1.68 9.52 9.37
N VAL A 295 1.23 9.87 10.60
CA VAL A 295 1.53 9.07 11.79
C VAL A 295 0.83 7.70 11.69
N GLY A 296 1.64 6.65 11.58
CA GLY A 296 1.22 5.24 11.54
C GLY A 296 1.26 4.57 10.16
N ASN A 297 1.36 5.32 9.05
CA ASN A 297 1.46 4.75 7.70
C ASN A 297 2.31 5.65 6.80
N ALA A 298 3.51 5.21 6.44
CA ALA A 298 4.42 6.05 5.68
C ALA A 298 3.83 6.54 4.35
N GLY A 299 3.93 7.85 4.19
CA GLY A 299 3.53 8.61 3.02
C GLY A 299 4.55 9.72 2.76
N TYR A 300 4.41 10.35 1.61
CA TYR A 300 5.10 11.61 1.28
C TYR A 300 4.04 12.71 1.27
N TYR A 301 4.36 13.86 1.83
CA TYR A 301 3.44 14.98 1.87
C TYR A 301 3.58 15.76 0.55
N ASN A 302 2.51 16.40 0.12
CA ASN A 302 2.53 17.22 -1.07
C ASN A 302 2.32 18.66 -0.62
N CYS A 303 3.43 19.38 -0.51
CA CYS A 303 3.44 20.79 -0.14
C CYS A 303 2.59 21.69 -1.04
N GLN A 304 2.42 21.31 -2.31
CA GLN A 304 1.62 22.07 -3.25
C GLN A 304 0.13 21.90 -2.97
N SER A 305 -0.35 20.68 -2.67
CA SER A 305 -1.78 20.40 -2.42
C SER A 305 -2.20 20.40 -0.95
N GLY A 306 -1.26 20.42 -0.01
CA GLY A 306 -1.53 20.32 1.43
C GLY A 306 -2.05 18.94 1.86
N THR A 307 -1.79 17.88 1.08
CA THR A 307 -2.31 16.52 1.35
C THR A 307 -1.20 15.51 1.60
N CYS A 308 -1.39 14.57 2.54
CA CYS A 308 -0.52 13.40 2.71
C CYS A 308 -0.98 12.26 1.79
N SER A 309 -0.06 11.74 0.97
CA SER A 309 -0.30 10.57 0.12
C SER A 309 0.47 9.36 0.64
N VAL A 310 -0.20 8.22 0.82
CA VAL A 310 0.46 6.95 1.16
C VAL A 310 1.48 6.58 0.05
N ALA A 311 2.65 6.06 0.43
CA ALA A 311 3.69 5.68 -0.56
C ALA A 311 3.17 4.63 -1.59
N GLY A 312 2.15 3.87 -1.19
CA GLY A 312 1.51 2.84 -1.98
C GLY A 312 2.22 1.48 -1.86
N ALA A 313 1.56 0.42 -2.36
CA ALA A 313 2.14 -0.92 -2.37
C ALA A 313 3.43 -0.94 -3.20
N GLY A 314 4.50 -1.55 -2.67
CA GLY A 314 5.79 -1.68 -3.35
C GLY A 314 6.75 -0.51 -3.13
N TYR A 315 6.37 0.50 -2.35
CA TYR A 315 7.20 1.68 -2.12
C TYR A 315 7.28 2.03 -0.64
N TYR A 316 8.39 2.65 -0.26
CA TYR A 316 8.63 3.17 1.09
C TYR A 316 9.25 4.57 1.03
N SER A 317 9.17 5.30 2.15
CA SER A 317 9.87 6.56 2.38
C SER A 317 10.77 6.36 3.61
N PRO A 318 12.10 6.54 3.51
CA PRO A 318 13.01 6.51 4.66
C PRO A 318 12.75 7.69 5.61
N ASP A 319 13.09 7.51 6.90
CA ASP A 319 13.07 8.60 7.86
C ASP A 319 13.98 9.73 7.37
N ASN A 320 13.44 10.95 7.31
CA ASN A 320 14.16 12.15 6.85
C ASN A 320 14.63 12.09 5.38
N ASP A 321 14.04 11.22 4.55
CA ASP A 321 14.21 11.23 3.09
C ASP A 321 12.85 11.24 2.39
N ASN A 322 12.62 12.33 1.65
CA ASN A 322 11.32 12.67 1.06
C ASN A 322 11.13 12.09 -0.34
N SER A 323 11.97 11.12 -0.73
CA SER A 323 11.85 10.42 -2.00
C SER A 323 11.06 9.12 -1.86
N ARG A 324 10.17 8.86 -2.82
CA ARG A 324 9.47 7.58 -2.93
C ARG A 324 10.44 6.54 -3.51
N TYR A 325 10.88 5.60 -2.70
CA TYR A 325 11.75 4.52 -3.16
C TYR A 325 10.96 3.25 -3.41
N ALA A 326 11.19 2.65 -4.58
CA ALA A 326 10.76 1.27 -4.81
C ALA A 326 11.56 0.36 -3.88
N CYS A 327 10.91 -0.63 -3.28
CA CYS A 327 11.59 -1.53 -2.35
C CYS A 327 12.59 -2.37 -3.14
N ALA A 328 13.82 -2.48 -2.61
CA ALA A 328 14.91 -3.11 -3.33
C ALA A 328 14.62 -4.61 -3.59
N ALA A 329 15.36 -5.21 -4.53
CA ALA A 329 15.34 -6.66 -4.70
C ALA A 329 15.65 -7.35 -3.35
N GLY A 330 14.87 -8.38 -3.01
CA GLY A 330 14.92 -9.06 -1.72
C GLY A 330 14.06 -8.41 -0.62
N TYR A 331 13.39 -7.28 -0.88
CA TYR A 331 12.54 -6.59 0.09
C TYR A 331 11.12 -6.38 -0.46
N TYR A 332 10.14 -6.23 0.43
CA TYR A 332 8.76 -5.94 0.08
C TYR A 332 8.16 -4.82 0.95
N CYS A 333 7.16 -4.12 0.42
CA CYS A 333 6.47 -3.01 1.07
C CYS A 333 4.96 -3.14 0.87
N SER A 334 4.21 -3.26 1.97
CA SER A 334 2.76 -3.44 1.93
C SER A 334 2.03 -2.15 2.28
N THR A 335 0.73 -2.06 1.97
CA THR A 335 -0.06 -0.84 2.19
C THR A 335 -0.35 -0.49 3.66
N THR A 336 0.13 -1.29 4.63
CA THR A 336 -0.37 -1.23 6.03
C THR A 336 0.65 -0.84 7.10
N THR A 337 1.97 -0.83 6.80
CA THR A 337 3.01 -0.60 7.83
C THR A 337 4.34 -0.11 7.22
N ASN A 338 4.31 0.89 6.33
CA ASN A 338 5.50 1.31 5.56
C ASN A 338 6.57 2.08 6.36
N SER A 339 6.80 1.82 7.65
CA SER A 339 7.83 2.53 8.41
C SER A 339 9.25 2.28 7.84
N ALA A 340 9.85 3.36 7.35
CA ALA A 340 11.20 3.83 7.61
C ALA A 340 12.37 2.84 7.60
N SER A 341 13.28 3.06 6.65
CA SER A 341 14.64 2.51 6.49
C SER A 341 14.84 1.25 5.64
N THR A 342 13.89 0.30 5.55
CA THR A 342 14.11 -0.93 4.71
C THR A 342 12.86 -1.53 4.03
N GLY A 343 11.68 -0.92 4.15
CA GLY A 343 10.40 -1.53 3.72
C GLY A 343 9.77 -2.42 4.80
N ASN A 344 8.56 -2.95 4.56
CA ASN A 344 7.84 -3.83 5.50
C ASN A 344 8.68 -5.02 6.00
N GLY A 345 9.69 -5.43 5.23
CA GLY A 345 10.69 -6.41 5.63
C GLY A 345 11.34 -7.10 4.42
N GLN A 346 12.23 -8.05 4.72
CA GLN A 346 12.83 -8.93 3.72
C GLN A 346 11.81 -9.97 3.20
N CYS A 347 11.99 -10.43 1.96
CA CYS A 347 11.27 -11.61 1.46
C CYS A 347 11.44 -12.78 2.45
N THR A 348 10.35 -13.49 2.75
CA THR A 348 10.36 -14.57 3.74
C THR A 348 11.29 -15.69 3.31
N ALA A 349 12.01 -16.32 4.25
CA ALA A 349 12.88 -17.44 3.94
C ALA A 349 12.11 -18.56 3.20
N GLY A 350 12.74 -19.13 2.17
CA GLY A 350 12.09 -20.01 1.19
C GLY A 350 11.58 -19.31 -0.08
N TYR A 351 11.52 -17.97 -0.08
CA TYR A 351 11.12 -17.15 -1.22
C TYR A 351 12.27 -16.24 -1.68
N TYR A 352 12.18 -15.75 -2.93
CA TYR A 352 13.14 -14.79 -3.50
C TYR A 352 12.45 -13.59 -4.14
N GLY A 353 13.15 -12.45 -4.18
CA GLY A 353 12.72 -11.22 -4.84
C GLY A 353 13.79 -10.68 -5.80
N SER A 354 13.69 -11.02 -7.08
CA SER A 354 14.59 -10.52 -8.13
C SER A 354 14.24 -9.12 -8.64
N SER A 355 13.00 -8.68 -8.46
CA SER A 355 12.51 -7.37 -8.93
C SER A 355 12.33 -6.39 -7.77
N THR A 356 12.50 -5.10 -8.05
CA THR A 356 12.13 -4.04 -7.12
C THR A 356 10.61 -3.88 -7.03
N GLY A 357 10.12 -3.23 -5.98
CA GLY A 357 8.72 -2.86 -5.84
C GLY A 357 7.78 -3.99 -5.37
N GLN A 358 8.30 -5.03 -4.72
CA GLN A 358 7.46 -6.15 -4.25
C GLN A 358 6.46 -5.69 -3.19
N THR A 359 5.25 -6.23 -3.26
CA THR A 359 4.13 -5.81 -2.39
C THR A 359 3.81 -6.80 -1.27
N ALA A 360 4.37 -8.01 -1.33
CA ALA A 360 4.09 -9.11 -0.41
C ALA A 360 5.36 -9.85 0.00
N ALA A 361 5.33 -10.46 1.19
CA ALA A 361 6.46 -11.18 1.77
C ALA A 361 6.93 -12.41 0.96
N THR A 362 6.09 -12.90 0.04
CA THR A 362 6.40 -13.99 -0.89
C THR A 362 7.13 -13.53 -2.15
N CYS A 363 7.25 -12.22 -2.37
CA CYS A 363 7.99 -11.60 -3.47
C CYS A 363 7.68 -12.25 -4.84
N ASN A 364 8.70 -12.62 -5.63
CA ASN A 364 8.53 -13.19 -6.97
C ASN A 364 8.12 -14.67 -6.96
N GLY A 365 8.45 -15.42 -5.90
CA GLY A 365 8.13 -16.85 -5.82
C GLY A 365 9.03 -17.66 -4.89
N GLN A 366 8.75 -18.96 -4.83
CA GLN A 366 9.52 -19.93 -4.04
C GLN A 366 10.85 -20.28 -4.69
N CYS A 367 11.83 -20.65 -3.89
CA CYS A 367 13.13 -21.06 -4.40
C CYS A 367 13.10 -22.45 -5.04
N THR A 368 13.93 -22.62 -6.07
CA THR A 368 13.95 -23.81 -6.91
C THR A 368 14.45 -25.01 -6.12
N ALA A 369 13.86 -26.18 -6.34
CA ALA A 369 14.33 -27.42 -5.73
C ALA A 369 15.83 -27.66 -6.03
N GLY A 370 16.57 -28.13 -5.02
CA GLY A 370 18.03 -28.26 -5.03
C GLY A 370 18.76 -27.00 -4.51
N TYR A 371 18.02 -25.94 -4.22
CA TYR A 371 18.50 -24.68 -3.66
C TYR A 371 17.63 -24.25 -2.47
N TYR A 372 18.14 -23.34 -1.65
CA TYR A 372 17.41 -22.73 -0.54
C TYR A 372 17.64 -21.22 -0.49
N CYS A 373 16.71 -20.51 0.13
CA CYS A 373 16.74 -19.07 0.25
C CYS A 373 16.58 -18.63 1.70
N THR A 374 17.59 -17.94 2.20
CA THR A 374 17.48 -17.18 3.45
C THR A 374 16.60 -15.95 3.24
N ALA A 375 16.15 -15.32 4.32
CA ALA A 375 15.39 -14.07 4.24
C ALA A 375 16.16 -13.05 3.38
N GLY A 376 15.44 -12.38 2.46
CA GLY A 376 16.01 -11.35 1.58
C GLY A 376 16.76 -11.88 0.35
N SER A 377 16.65 -13.17 0.02
CA SER A 377 17.28 -13.72 -1.19
C SER A 377 16.74 -13.03 -2.46
N THR A 378 17.63 -12.74 -3.41
CA THR A 378 17.30 -12.07 -4.69
C THR A 378 17.24 -13.03 -5.88
N SER A 379 17.59 -14.30 -5.68
CA SER A 379 17.58 -15.35 -6.71
C SER A 379 17.00 -16.66 -6.20
N ALA A 380 16.21 -17.33 -7.04
CA ALA A 380 15.63 -18.65 -6.77
C ALA A 380 16.67 -19.75 -6.52
N THR A 381 17.93 -19.50 -6.91
CA THR A 381 19.05 -20.45 -6.82
C THR A 381 20.22 -19.88 -6.01
N GLN A 382 19.96 -18.92 -5.10
CA GLN A 382 21.02 -18.18 -4.42
C GLN A 382 21.95 -19.07 -3.58
N ASN A 383 21.39 -20.05 -2.85
CA ASN A 383 22.19 -20.97 -2.07
C ASN A 383 21.95 -22.41 -2.53
N VAL A 384 23.01 -23.07 -3.00
CA VAL A 384 22.96 -24.50 -3.34
C VAL A 384 22.90 -25.36 -2.09
N CYS A 385 22.15 -26.47 -2.11
CA CYS A 385 21.98 -27.32 -0.93
C CYS A 385 23.28 -27.93 -0.40
N GLY A 386 24.17 -28.32 -1.32
CA GLY A 386 25.45 -28.98 -1.02
C GLY A 386 25.31 -30.49 -0.88
N THR A 387 26.45 -31.20 -0.88
CA THR A 387 26.46 -32.66 -0.71
C THR A 387 26.04 -33.05 0.70
N GLY A 388 25.46 -34.25 0.83
CA GLY A 388 24.89 -34.75 2.09
C GLY A 388 23.62 -34.02 2.53
N LYS A 389 23.04 -33.14 1.71
CA LYS A 389 21.82 -32.39 2.03
C LYS A 389 20.84 -32.38 0.87
N TYR A 390 19.56 -32.15 1.17
CA TYR A 390 18.49 -32.00 0.19
C TYR A 390 17.60 -30.80 0.50
N CYS A 391 17.05 -30.21 -0.56
CA CYS A 391 16.28 -28.97 -0.53
C CYS A 391 15.07 -29.09 -1.47
N PRO A 392 13.87 -29.39 -0.96
CA PRO A 392 12.63 -29.30 -1.74
C PRO A 392 12.33 -27.85 -2.18
N THR A 393 11.40 -27.65 -3.12
CA THR A 393 10.94 -26.31 -3.54
C THR A 393 10.51 -25.49 -2.32
N GLY A 394 10.95 -24.22 -2.24
CA GLY A 394 10.62 -23.32 -1.14
C GLY A 394 11.42 -23.53 0.15
N SER A 395 12.56 -24.23 0.10
CA SER A 395 13.41 -24.45 1.28
C SER A 395 14.02 -23.15 1.81
N SER A 396 13.92 -22.92 3.12
CA SER A 396 14.59 -21.81 3.82
C SER A 396 16.02 -22.13 4.25
N SER A 397 16.37 -23.41 4.34
CA SER A 397 17.69 -23.92 4.73
C SER A 397 17.93 -25.32 4.15
N ALA A 398 19.20 -25.70 4.00
CA ALA A 398 19.57 -27.04 3.55
C ALA A 398 19.32 -28.11 4.63
N THR A 399 18.54 -29.15 4.29
CA THR A 399 18.19 -30.24 5.21
C THR A 399 19.15 -31.41 5.06
N ALA A 400 19.68 -31.92 6.17
CA ALA A 400 20.60 -33.06 6.16
C ALA A 400 19.94 -34.33 5.62
N CYS A 401 20.67 -35.09 4.79
CA CYS A 401 20.26 -36.45 4.44
C CYS A 401 20.11 -37.30 5.71
N PRO A 402 18.98 -38.00 5.88
CA PRO A 402 18.73 -38.79 7.09
C PRO A 402 19.74 -39.94 7.23
N ALA A 403 19.89 -40.43 8.46
CA ALA A 403 20.70 -41.62 8.75
C ALA A 403 20.27 -42.80 7.83
N GLY A 404 21.25 -43.58 7.36
CA GLY A 404 21.04 -44.64 6.38
C GLY A 404 20.97 -44.17 4.92
N THR A 405 21.07 -42.87 4.63
CA THR A 405 21.13 -42.34 3.25
C THR A 405 22.37 -41.50 3.01
N TYR A 406 22.78 -41.32 1.75
CA TYR A 406 23.88 -40.46 1.35
C TYR A 406 23.48 -39.52 0.21
N GLY A 407 24.11 -38.34 0.16
CA GLY A 407 23.93 -37.36 -0.91
C GLY A 407 25.25 -37.01 -1.60
N SER A 408 25.48 -37.56 -2.79
CA SER A 408 26.70 -37.32 -3.58
C SER A 408 26.63 -36.08 -4.47
N THR A 409 25.44 -35.53 -4.71
CA THR A 409 25.24 -34.33 -5.52
C THR A 409 24.82 -33.14 -4.66
N THR A 410 24.97 -31.93 -5.20
CA THR A 410 24.74 -30.67 -4.47
C THR A 410 23.31 -30.14 -4.58
N THR A 411 22.50 -30.68 -5.49
CA THR A 411 21.15 -30.16 -5.85
C THR A 411 20.04 -31.17 -5.55
N LEU A 412 20.22 -32.03 -4.55
CA LEU A 412 19.21 -33.02 -4.16
C LEU A 412 17.94 -32.34 -3.66
N THR A 413 16.78 -32.93 -3.97
CA THR A 413 15.48 -32.31 -3.75
C THR A 413 14.59 -33.05 -2.77
N THR A 414 14.94 -34.28 -2.40
CA THR A 414 14.12 -35.16 -1.55
C THR A 414 14.94 -35.86 -0.48
N SER A 415 14.28 -36.33 0.57
CA SER A 415 14.89 -37.07 1.68
C SER A 415 15.43 -38.45 1.28
N ALA A 416 15.16 -38.93 0.06
CA ALA A 416 15.81 -40.11 -0.50
C ALA A 416 17.29 -39.85 -0.83
N CYS A 417 17.69 -38.58 -0.93
CA CYS A 417 19.02 -38.13 -1.32
C CYS A 417 19.50 -38.83 -2.61
N THR A 418 20.76 -39.19 -2.72
CA THR A 418 21.25 -39.98 -3.87
C THR A 418 20.79 -41.44 -3.76
N GLY A 419 20.70 -41.94 -2.53
CA GLY A 419 20.25 -43.30 -2.25
C GLY A 419 20.58 -43.73 -0.82
N GLN A 420 20.27 -44.98 -0.53
CA GLN A 420 20.59 -45.62 0.74
C GLN A 420 22.08 -45.99 0.81
N CYS A 421 22.65 -46.01 2.01
CA CYS A 421 23.98 -46.58 2.23
C CYS A 421 24.05 -47.99 1.65
N SER A 422 25.14 -48.30 0.93
CA SER A 422 25.32 -49.60 0.27
C SER A 422 25.22 -50.76 1.26
N ALA A 423 24.72 -51.90 0.78
CA ALA A 423 24.77 -53.15 1.51
C ALA A 423 26.20 -53.42 2.04
N GLY A 424 26.30 -53.88 3.30
CA GLY A 424 27.55 -54.08 4.04
C GLY A 424 28.12 -52.85 4.75
N TYR A 425 27.50 -51.68 4.57
CA TYR A 425 27.86 -50.43 5.25
C TYR A 425 26.70 -49.91 6.11
N TYR A 426 27.03 -49.11 7.13
CA TYR A 426 26.04 -48.46 7.99
C TYR A 426 26.22 -46.93 7.98
N GLY A 427 25.11 -46.21 8.19
CA GLY A 427 25.07 -44.75 8.29
C GLY A 427 24.33 -44.31 9.55
N SER A 428 25.03 -44.25 10.69
CA SER A 428 24.50 -43.76 11.96
C SER A 428 24.40 -42.24 12.02
N SER A 429 25.23 -41.52 11.26
CA SER A 429 25.21 -40.05 11.22
C SER A 429 24.43 -39.54 10.02
N THR A 430 23.79 -38.38 10.17
CA THR A 430 23.18 -37.62 9.06
C THR A 430 24.27 -36.99 8.18
N SER A 431 23.88 -36.49 7.01
CA SER A 431 24.76 -35.77 6.08
C SER A 431 25.90 -36.59 5.45
N GLN A 432 25.69 -37.89 5.24
CA GLN A 432 26.66 -38.71 4.52
C GLN A 432 26.79 -38.28 3.06
N THR A 433 28.00 -38.26 2.52
CA THR A 433 28.26 -37.83 1.13
C THR A 433 28.64 -38.97 0.18
N ALA A 434 28.92 -40.16 0.72
CA ALA A 434 29.33 -41.34 -0.04
C ALA A 434 28.51 -42.57 0.36
N ALA A 435 28.36 -43.51 -0.56
CA ALA A 435 27.56 -44.73 -0.38
C ALA A 435 28.10 -45.67 0.72
N THR A 436 29.36 -45.50 1.14
CA THR A 436 29.99 -46.24 2.25
C THR A 436 29.64 -45.66 3.63
N CYS A 437 29.01 -44.48 3.69
CA CYS A 437 28.54 -43.82 4.91
C CYS A 437 29.60 -43.79 6.04
N ASN A 438 29.25 -44.19 7.28
CA ASN A 438 30.16 -44.18 8.42
C ASN A 438 31.22 -45.29 8.36
N GLY A 439 31.00 -46.32 7.56
CA GLY A 439 31.92 -47.43 7.40
C GLY A 439 31.21 -48.77 7.32
N ALA A 440 32.04 -49.80 7.26
CA ALA A 440 31.58 -51.16 7.08
C ALA A 440 31.09 -51.75 8.42
N CYS A 441 30.20 -52.74 8.38
CA CYS A 441 29.56 -53.26 9.60
C CYS A 441 30.49 -54.05 10.51
N THR A 442 30.15 -54.12 11.80
CA THR A 442 31.00 -54.79 12.79
C THR A 442 31.07 -56.29 12.49
N VAL A 443 32.26 -56.87 12.65
CA VAL A 443 32.48 -58.31 12.50
C VAL A 443 31.44 -59.11 13.31
N GLY A 444 30.78 -60.07 12.65
CA GLY A 444 29.70 -60.86 13.24
C GLY A 444 28.29 -60.30 13.03
N TYR A 445 28.15 -59.17 12.32
CA TYR A 445 26.89 -58.54 11.92
C TYR A 445 26.86 -58.29 10.40
N TYR A 446 25.67 -58.08 9.85
CA TYR A 446 25.47 -57.67 8.45
C TYR A 446 24.50 -56.48 8.35
N CYS A 447 24.68 -55.69 7.30
CA CYS A 447 23.88 -54.50 7.04
C CYS A 447 23.23 -54.59 5.67
N THR A 448 21.89 -54.57 5.65
CA THR A 448 21.13 -54.34 4.42
C THR A 448 21.30 -52.89 3.97
N ALA A 449 20.95 -52.57 2.72
CA ALA A 449 20.97 -51.19 2.25
C ALA A 449 20.17 -50.29 3.21
N GLY A 450 20.77 -49.15 3.59
CA GLY A 450 20.16 -48.18 4.49
C GLY A 450 20.24 -48.49 5.99
N SER A 451 21.09 -49.44 6.40
CA SER A 451 21.29 -49.73 7.82
C SER A 451 21.84 -48.52 8.59
N THR A 452 21.31 -48.23 9.78
CA THR A 452 21.71 -47.09 10.64
C THR A 452 22.63 -47.49 11.79
N SER A 453 22.87 -48.78 11.98
CA SER A 453 23.78 -49.31 13.01
C SER A 453 24.71 -50.39 12.45
N ALA A 454 25.98 -50.36 12.89
CA ALA A 454 26.99 -51.36 12.55
C ALA A 454 26.64 -52.78 13.04
N THR A 455 25.68 -52.90 13.97
CA THR A 455 25.26 -54.15 14.60
C THR A 455 23.78 -54.48 14.36
N GLN A 456 23.14 -53.84 13.38
CA GLN A 456 21.69 -53.89 13.18
C GLN A 456 21.13 -55.31 12.98
N ASN A 457 21.84 -56.18 12.25
CA ASN A 457 21.44 -57.57 12.06
C ASN A 457 22.59 -58.52 12.41
N THR A 458 22.32 -59.52 13.25
CA THR A 458 23.33 -60.52 13.67
C THR A 458 23.46 -61.63 12.63
N CYS A 459 24.69 -62.08 12.34
CA CYS A 459 24.89 -63.29 11.51
C CYS A 459 24.39 -64.53 12.27
N THR A 460 23.51 -65.35 11.67
CA THR A 460 22.99 -66.59 12.28
C THR A 460 23.98 -67.76 12.23
N ASN A 461 24.98 -67.71 11.36
CA ASN A 461 26.03 -68.74 11.21
C ASN A 461 27.39 -68.19 11.66
N LYS A 462 27.71 -68.21 12.96
CA LYS A 462 29.04 -67.86 13.49
C LYS A 462 29.98 -69.08 13.50
N PRO A 463 31.11 -69.10 12.77
CA PRO A 463 32.26 -69.91 13.17
C PRO A 463 33.01 -69.21 14.32
N LEU A 464 33.65 -69.99 15.20
CA LEU A 464 34.41 -69.55 16.40
C LEU A 464 35.71 -68.77 16.11
N ASN A 465 35.90 -68.27 14.88
CA ASN A 465 37.07 -67.52 14.45
C ASN A 465 36.63 -66.26 13.69
N SER A 466 36.80 -65.14 14.39
CA SER A 466 36.52 -63.75 14.05
C SER A 466 37.30 -63.24 12.84
N ASN A 467 36.62 -62.55 11.90
CA ASN A 467 37.09 -61.35 11.16
C ASN A 467 36.26 -61.01 9.89
N TYR A 468 35.13 -61.67 9.65
CA TYR A 468 34.31 -61.39 8.46
C TYR A 468 33.26 -60.30 8.66
N ASN A 469 33.21 -59.38 7.69
CA ASN A 469 32.15 -58.39 7.50
C ASN A 469 31.37 -58.74 6.21
N SER A 470 30.05 -58.75 6.28
CA SER A 470 29.18 -59.05 5.14
C SER A 470 29.10 -57.85 4.20
N THR A 471 29.88 -57.84 3.12
CA THR A 471 29.81 -56.81 2.06
C THR A 471 28.60 -56.96 1.13
N SER A 472 27.84 -58.06 1.23
CA SER A 472 26.70 -58.35 0.35
C SER A 472 25.33 -58.02 0.96
N GLY A 473 25.28 -57.61 2.23
CA GLY A 473 24.03 -57.27 2.95
C GLY A 473 23.04 -58.43 3.08
N THR A 474 23.48 -59.67 2.88
CA THR A 474 22.65 -60.87 3.05
C THR A 474 22.86 -61.48 4.44
N ASN A 475 21.86 -62.23 4.92
CA ASN A 475 21.89 -63.02 6.17
C ASN A 475 23.01 -64.08 6.22
N SER A 476 23.64 -64.32 5.06
CA SER A 476 24.74 -65.21 4.85
C SER A 476 25.98 -64.35 4.77
N CYS A 477 26.59 -64.04 5.91
CA CYS A 477 27.92 -63.44 5.99
C CYS A 477 28.84 -64.37 5.18
N GLY A 478 29.02 -64.01 3.90
CA GLY A 478 29.39 -64.97 2.87
C GLY A 478 30.78 -65.52 3.15
N PHE A 479 30.93 -66.84 2.99
CA PHE A 479 32.21 -67.47 2.79
C PHE A 479 32.80 -66.95 1.47
N ALA A 480 33.42 -65.78 1.51
CA ALA A 480 34.25 -65.27 0.43
C ALA A 480 35.69 -65.30 0.92
N CYS A 481 36.47 -66.28 0.46
CA CYS A 481 37.92 -66.21 0.57
C CYS A 481 38.32 -65.00 -0.31
N ALA A 482 38.55 -63.85 0.31
CA ALA A 482 38.89 -62.61 -0.38
C ALA A 482 40.28 -62.75 -0.99
N GLY A 483 40.40 -62.38 -2.27
CA GLY A 483 41.66 -62.34 -3.00
C GLY A 483 42.71 -61.50 -2.29
N ASN A 484 43.97 -61.93 -2.46
CA ASN A 484 45.24 -61.34 -2.02
C ASN A 484 45.86 -61.83 -0.70
N LEU A 485 45.38 -62.93 -0.12
CA LEU A 485 46.15 -63.74 0.85
C LEU A 485 46.23 -65.22 0.45
N GLU A 486 46.48 -65.51 -0.83
CA GLU A 486 46.64 -66.89 -1.34
C GLU A 486 48.08 -67.42 -1.18
N SER A 487 48.64 -67.44 0.03
CA SER A 487 49.96 -68.08 0.16
C SER A 487 50.26 -68.86 1.44
N LYS A 488 49.28 -69.14 2.33
CA LYS A 488 49.65 -70.05 3.43
C LYS A 488 48.60 -70.92 4.12
N TYR A 489 47.30 -70.70 4.00
CA TYR A 489 46.33 -71.55 4.71
C TYR A 489 45.09 -71.78 3.86
N GLY A 490 44.78 -73.05 3.57
CA GLY A 490 43.61 -73.45 2.80
C GLY A 490 42.31 -73.06 3.50
N CYS A 491 41.34 -72.59 2.71
CA CYS A 491 39.96 -72.50 3.17
C CYS A 491 39.35 -73.91 3.23
N ALA A 492 39.53 -74.59 4.37
CA ALA A 492 38.68 -75.70 4.80
C ALA A 492 38.25 -75.39 6.23
N THR A 493 36.94 -75.29 6.51
CA THR A 493 36.48 -75.27 7.91
C THR A 493 35.27 -76.16 8.13
N ALA A 494 35.31 -76.78 9.31
CA ALA A 494 34.38 -77.73 9.87
C ALA A 494 32.93 -77.21 9.86
N GLY A 495 32.02 -78.00 9.27
CA GLY A 495 30.59 -77.75 9.29
C GLY A 495 29.85 -78.45 8.15
N ASN A 496 29.35 -79.66 8.45
CA ASN A 496 28.30 -80.43 7.74
C ASN A 496 27.90 -80.00 6.29
N ASN A 497 28.78 -80.12 5.30
CA ASN A 497 28.37 -80.21 3.88
C ASN A 497 29.32 -81.12 3.07
N THR A 498 28.73 -81.88 2.15
CA THR A 498 29.27 -83.12 1.54
C THR A 498 29.95 -82.94 0.17
N ASN A 499 30.25 -81.72 -0.30
CA ASN A 499 30.82 -81.52 -1.64
C ASN A 499 32.00 -80.52 -1.64
N ILE A 500 33.13 -80.89 -2.26
CA ILE A 500 34.33 -80.05 -2.41
C ILE A 500 34.47 -79.61 -3.88
N HIS A 501 34.60 -78.31 -4.12
CA HIS A 501 34.88 -77.74 -5.44
C HIS A 501 36.30 -77.15 -5.46
N PHE A 502 37.13 -77.61 -6.38
CA PHE A 502 38.48 -77.07 -6.56
C PHE A 502 38.47 -75.92 -7.59
N LEU A 503 39.21 -74.84 -7.27
CA LEU A 503 39.38 -73.69 -8.15
C LEU A 503 40.28 -74.01 -9.36
N ASN A 504 39.95 -73.46 -10.53
CA ASN A 504 40.66 -73.73 -11.79
C ASN A 504 42.14 -73.32 -11.77
N ASN A 505 42.53 -72.39 -10.90
CA ASN A 505 43.86 -71.77 -10.92
C ASN A 505 44.83 -72.36 -9.88
N VAL A 506 44.44 -73.41 -9.17
CA VAL A 506 45.29 -74.08 -8.18
C VAL A 506 45.74 -75.42 -8.73
N SER A 507 47.05 -75.58 -8.93
CA SER A 507 47.66 -76.79 -9.49
C SER A 507 48.03 -77.83 -8.44
N SER A 508 48.07 -77.47 -7.14
CA SER A 508 48.36 -78.42 -6.06
C SER A 508 47.74 -78.09 -4.70
N TYR A 509 47.41 -79.15 -3.93
CA TYR A 509 46.99 -79.07 -2.52
C TYR A 509 47.86 -79.99 -1.65
N SER A 510 48.03 -79.63 -0.38
CA SER A 510 48.67 -80.46 0.65
C SER A 510 47.77 -80.59 1.89
N ASN A 511 47.84 -81.74 2.57
CA ASN A 511 47.12 -82.03 3.81
C ASN A 511 45.59 -81.87 3.75
N LEU A 512 44.96 -82.35 2.68
CA LEU A 512 43.51 -82.26 2.51
C LEU A 512 42.83 -83.36 3.33
N THR A 513 41.96 -83.00 4.28
CA THR A 513 41.14 -83.98 5.01
C THR A 513 39.71 -83.98 4.47
N VAL A 514 39.19 -85.15 4.08
CA VAL A 514 37.87 -85.32 3.45
C VAL A 514 37.07 -86.36 4.22
N LYS A 515 35.79 -86.09 4.50
CA LYS A 515 34.88 -87.08 5.08
C LYS A 515 34.47 -88.14 4.07
N VAL A 516 34.36 -89.38 4.52
CA VAL A 516 33.83 -90.50 3.72
C VAL A 516 32.42 -90.15 3.23
N GLY A 517 32.18 -90.27 1.92
CA GLY A 517 30.90 -89.93 1.27
C GLY A 517 30.84 -88.54 0.62
N ALA A 518 31.92 -87.74 0.68
CA ALA A 518 31.95 -86.45 -0.01
C ALA A 518 32.10 -86.60 -1.54
N LYS A 519 31.40 -85.78 -2.34
CA LYS A 519 31.65 -85.67 -3.79
C LYS A 519 32.70 -84.61 -4.07
N ILE A 520 33.66 -84.96 -4.91
CA ILE A 520 34.75 -84.07 -5.30
C ILE A 520 34.53 -83.65 -6.76
N TYR A 521 34.42 -82.35 -6.99
CA TYR A 521 34.26 -81.78 -8.32
C TYR A 521 35.58 -81.13 -8.75
N LEU A 522 36.24 -81.77 -9.71
CA LEU A 522 37.48 -81.32 -10.33
C LEU A 522 37.12 -80.54 -11.60
N ASN A 523 37.45 -79.25 -11.62
CA ASN A 523 37.29 -78.41 -12.81
C ASN A 523 38.63 -78.18 -13.55
N ASN A 524 39.73 -78.78 -13.06
CA ASN A 524 41.06 -78.70 -13.67
C ASN A 524 41.59 -80.11 -13.97
N SER A 525 42.09 -80.31 -15.19
CA SER A 525 42.61 -81.60 -15.69
C SER A 525 43.94 -82.03 -15.05
N ASN A 526 44.66 -81.12 -14.37
CA ASN A 526 46.01 -81.36 -13.83
C ASN A 526 46.15 -80.96 -12.35
N LEU A 527 45.31 -81.51 -11.46
CA LEU A 527 45.38 -81.25 -10.02
C LEU A 527 46.28 -82.27 -9.30
N THR A 528 47.25 -81.80 -8.51
CA THR A 528 48.11 -82.66 -7.68
C THR A 528 47.75 -82.55 -6.19
N ILE A 529 47.40 -83.65 -5.52
CA ILE A 529 47.13 -83.67 -4.06
C ILE A 529 48.26 -84.45 -3.39
N SER A 530 49.08 -83.77 -2.60
CA SER A 530 50.28 -84.35 -1.97
C SER A 530 49.99 -85.19 -0.73
N GLN A 531 48.88 -84.92 -0.02
CA GLN A 531 48.41 -85.75 1.09
C GLN A 531 46.88 -85.61 1.23
N LEU A 532 46.18 -86.76 1.25
CA LEU A 532 44.72 -86.87 1.40
C LEU A 532 44.41 -87.74 2.62
N ILE A 533 43.72 -87.20 3.62
CA ILE A 533 43.34 -87.90 4.85
C ILE A 533 41.83 -88.15 4.81
N LEU A 534 41.40 -89.39 4.96
CA LEU A 534 39.99 -89.74 5.09
C LEU A 534 39.64 -89.83 6.58
N ASP A 535 38.72 -88.98 7.03
CA ASP A 535 38.24 -88.99 8.41
C ASP A 535 37.01 -89.91 8.52
N GLY A 536 37.25 -91.20 8.77
CA GLY A 536 36.22 -92.24 9.00
C GLY A 536 36.58 -93.63 8.49
N SER A 537 35.88 -94.66 8.98
CA SER A 537 36.02 -96.06 8.52
C SER A 537 35.08 -96.36 7.34
N GLY A 538 35.62 -96.48 6.12
CA GLY A 538 34.89 -96.94 4.93
C GLY A 538 35.50 -96.48 3.59
N ASP A 539 35.69 -97.42 2.67
CA ASP A 539 36.42 -97.22 1.40
C ASP A 539 35.48 -96.78 0.27
N LYS A 540 35.49 -95.50 -0.14
CA LYS A 540 35.33 -95.05 -1.55
C LYS A 540 35.32 -93.52 -1.70
N ILE A 541 36.13 -93.05 -2.64
CA ILE A 541 36.09 -91.69 -3.22
C ILE A 541 35.44 -91.82 -4.61
N ILE A 542 34.41 -91.04 -4.91
CA ILE A 542 33.74 -91.04 -6.22
C ILE A 542 34.22 -89.82 -7.00
N ILE A 543 34.80 -90.05 -8.19
CA ILE A 543 35.31 -89.02 -9.10
C ILE A 543 34.48 -89.07 -10.38
N ASN A 544 34.03 -87.92 -10.88
CA ASN A 544 33.26 -87.85 -12.13
C ASN A 544 34.09 -88.27 -13.35
N SER A 545 33.41 -88.79 -14.39
CA SER A 545 34.08 -89.30 -15.60
C SER A 545 34.85 -88.20 -16.33
N GLY A 546 36.14 -88.46 -16.61
CA GLY A 546 37.02 -87.55 -17.36
C GLY A 546 38.18 -86.94 -16.57
N SER A 547 38.31 -87.24 -15.28
CA SER A 547 39.42 -86.77 -14.44
C SER A 547 40.10 -87.93 -13.71
N PHE A 548 41.43 -87.89 -13.59
CA PHE A 548 42.23 -88.89 -12.87
C PHE A 548 42.71 -88.32 -11.53
N LEU A 549 42.51 -89.04 -10.43
CA LEU A 549 43.17 -88.77 -9.14
C LEU A 549 44.36 -89.72 -9.01
N ILE A 550 45.57 -89.18 -9.06
CA ILE A 550 46.80 -89.94 -8.80
C ILE A 550 47.07 -89.88 -7.29
N ILE A 551 46.83 -90.99 -6.58
CA ILE A 551 47.20 -91.13 -5.17
C ILE A 551 48.60 -91.73 -5.10
N ASN A 552 49.61 -90.91 -4.81
CA ASN A 552 50.97 -91.40 -4.61
C ASN A 552 51.10 -91.83 -3.13
N ARG A 553 51.07 -93.14 -2.86
CA ARG A 553 51.17 -93.68 -1.49
C ARG A 553 52.62 -93.68 -1.01
N SER A 554 52.92 -92.86 -0.01
CA SER A 554 53.87 -93.24 1.05
C SER A 554 53.13 -93.12 2.38
N ASN A 555 52.50 -94.23 2.77
CA ASN A 555 51.58 -94.45 3.89
C ASN A 555 50.11 -94.20 3.57
#